data_AF-A0A819V0N1-F1
#
_entry.id   AF-A0A819V0N1-F1
#
_cell.length_a   1.000
_cell.length_b   1.000
_cell.length_c   1.000
_cell.angle_alpha   90.00
_cell.angle_beta   90.00
_cell.angle_gamma   90.00
#
_symmetry.space_group_name_H-M   'P 1'
#
loop_
_entity.id
_entity.type
_entity.pdbx_description
1 polymer ?
#
loop_
_entity_poly.entity_id
_entity_poly.type
_entity_poly.pdbx_seq_one_letter_code
_entity_poly.pdbx_strand_id
1 'polypeptide(L)'
;MRWLLVSHDENSISKQCGDILELAGQIVLYNYHHGTSSIEEIKDIINNDKPDRIIVVINEKISSKLINTINDNLLLPLYVAQTTMNSYSPIPILLLTCTTNDNNLNIIQNATDQLVNIYPNIVNAKLLTPISDEDLNENYFESLWKTNPEEFHHITILSDVLPILLALIHDGKVNGQIDICNKGTISLKYFQKINSNEIKQENILPQSSIEIKDLTDKFEQWNKQMILPETRQLYQASCLLPNVLKSIEQVLQQQKLNMNQNTSKVLLVTGGCGFIGSTFINHWIQTYPNDKIINIDRLDPVANTKNISNPNSPNYTLVVADINNTDIVLHLFNQYNITHIVHFAVQAHLDTSFGNSITFTESNVYGTHSVLEASRIYGKIQRFLHISTDEVYGETPSGSNQEICLLNPLNPYAATIAAAEFLVRSYGESFKLPYCIIRLCNVYGPRQHIEKVIPTFINNLSRGEKIKIHGDGKQIRNFLYIDDVIHAIEIIFNKGKTKMIYNIGTKNEFNVFDIAKYILEKLQLNKNLDDVIIYVKPRSFAEKRYCTTTSGLIKSLGWKEQISFDQGLEKTIQWLRANPDYWTK
;
A
#
# COMPACT_ATOMS: atom_id res chain seq x y z
N MET A 1 18.28 21.50 1.77
CA MET A 1 18.53 21.72 0.34
C MET A 1 17.35 22.41 -0.29
N ARG A 2 17.50 23.70 -0.54
CA ARG A 2 16.54 24.54 -1.27
C ARG A 2 16.79 24.36 -2.75
N TRP A 3 15.77 23.90 -3.46
CA TRP A 3 15.78 23.81 -4.91
C TRP A 3 15.08 25.02 -5.50
N LEU A 4 15.59 25.51 -6.63
CA LEU A 4 14.91 26.47 -7.48
C LEU A 4 14.54 25.77 -8.79
N LEU A 5 13.24 25.68 -9.09
CA LEU A 5 12.74 25.20 -10.38
C LEU A 5 12.49 26.40 -11.29
N VAL A 6 13.05 26.38 -12.50
CA VAL A 6 12.82 27.38 -13.55
C VAL A 6 12.23 26.66 -14.76
N SER A 7 11.02 27.05 -15.16
CA SER A 7 10.38 26.49 -16.34
C SER A 7 9.53 27.53 -17.06
N HIS A 8 9.59 27.56 -18.38
CA HIS A 8 8.86 28.50 -19.24
C HIS A 8 7.41 28.03 -19.53
N ASP A 9 6.94 26.95 -18.90
CA ASP A 9 5.68 26.33 -19.28
C ASP A 9 4.92 25.74 -18.08
N GLU A 10 3.60 25.91 -18.05
CA GLU A 10 2.67 25.22 -17.13
C GLU A 10 2.40 23.77 -17.54
N ASN A 11 3.12 23.28 -18.55
CA ASN A 11 3.04 21.90 -19.01
C ASN A 11 3.30 20.84 -17.91
N SER A 12 2.82 19.63 -18.19
CA SER A 12 2.80 18.52 -17.23
C SER A 12 4.18 18.17 -16.66
N ILE A 13 5.29 18.36 -17.40
CA ILE A 13 6.65 18.13 -16.89
C ILE A 13 7.00 19.08 -15.74
N SER A 14 6.78 20.38 -15.91
CA SER A 14 7.11 21.38 -14.88
C SER A 14 6.32 21.11 -13.62
N LYS A 15 5.03 20.78 -13.79
CA LYS A 15 4.13 20.40 -12.71
C LYS A 15 4.57 19.11 -12.02
N GLN A 16 4.92 18.07 -12.78
CA GLN A 16 5.45 16.81 -12.24
C GLN A 16 6.77 17.02 -11.49
N CYS A 17 7.68 17.86 -12.01
CA CYS A 17 8.89 18.25 -11.31
C CYS A 17 8.57 18.98 -10.00
N GLY A 18 7.64 19.95 -10.03
CA GLY A 18 7.16 20.66 -8.85
C GLY A 18 6.58 19.71 -7.80
N ASP A 19 5.64 18.86 -8.19
CA ASP A 19 4.98 17.87 -7.32
C ASP A 19 6.00 16.92 -6.66
N ILE A 20 6.96 16.41 -7.44
CA ILE A 20 8.01 15.49 -6.93
C ILE A 20 8.95 16.19 -5.95
N LEU A 21 9.35 17.42 -6.25
CA LEU A 21 10.21 18.20 -5.37
C LEU A 21 9.46 18.66 -4.11
N GLU A 22 8.14 18.86 -4.18
CA GLU A 22 7.30 19.33 -3.06
C GLU A 22 7.14 18.19 -2.06
N LEU A 23 6.97 16.96 -2.56
CA LEU A 23 7.06 15.73 -1.79
C LEU A 23 8.43 15.54 -1.10
N ALA A 24 9.50 16.11 -1.67
CA ALA A 24 10.85 16.10 -1.06
C ALA A 24 11.05 17.19 0.02
N GLY A 25 10.05 18.03 0.27
CA GLY A 25 9.90 18.81 1.52
C GLY A 25 10.71 20.10 1.63
N GLN A 26 11.43 20.54 0.59
CA GLN A 26 12.20 21.80 0.62
C GLN A 26 12.33 22.44 -0.78
N ILE A 27 11.37 23.30 -1.16
CA ILE A 27 11.49 24.15 -2.36
C ILE A 27 11.03 25.58 -2.08
N VAL A 28 11.69 26.54 -2.74
CA VAL A 28 11.07 27.80 -3.16
C VAL A 28 10.66 27.61 -4.63
N LEU A 29 9.38 27.31 -4.87
CA LEU A 29 8.84 27.15 -6.23
C LEU A 29 8.70 28.52 -6.89
N TYR A 30 9.32 28.72 -8.05
CA TYR A 30 9.05 29.89 -8.89
C TYR A 30 8.59 29.44 -10.28
N ASN A 31 7.28 29.50 -10.51
CA ASN A 31 6.71 29.28 -11.84
C ASN A 31 6.86 30.55 -12.65
N TYR A 32 7.66 30.50 -13.72
CA TYR A 32 7.74 31.56 -14.70
C TYR A 32 6.48 31.50 -15.58
N HIS A 33 5.44 32.24 -15.21
CA HIS A 33 4.23 32.35 -16.01
C HIS A 33 4.43 33.38 -17.13
N HIS A 34 3.92 33.06 -18.32
CA HIS A 34 3.84 33.97 -19.46
C HIS A 34 3.29 35.35 -19.03
N GLY A 35 4.17 36.36 -18.94
CA GLY A 35 3.72 37.75 -18.86
C GLY A 35 4.64 38.78 -18.21
N THR A 36 5.39 38.47 -17.15
CA THR A 36 6.01 39.57 -16.36
C THR A 36 7.34 39.31 -15.70
N SER A 37 7.83 38.07 -15.58
CA SER A 37 9.11 37.86 -14.91
C SER A 37 10.30 38.07 -15.85
N SER A 38 11.05 39.16 -15.68
CA SER A 38 12.29 39.35 -16.44
C SER A 38 13.41 38.45 -15.89
N ILE A 39 14.48 38.23 -16.66
CA ILE A 39 15.70 37.55 -16.20
C ILE A 39 16.23 38.19 -14.90
N GLU A 40 15.98 39.48 -14.69
CA GLU A 40 16.35 40.18 -13.47
C GLU A 40 15.61 39.64 -12.24
N GLU A 41 14.35 39.22 -12.35
CA GLU A 41 13.63 38.58 -11.23
C GLU A 41 14.26 37.23 -10.84
N ILE A 42 14.67 36.42 -11.82
CA ILE A 42 15.37 35.15 -11.55
C ILE A 42 16.71 35.43 -10.85
N LYS A 43 17.42 36.49 -11.26
CA LYS A 43 18.66 36.92 -10.61
C LYS A 43 18.41 37.36 -9.17
N ASP A 44 17.36 38.14 -8.92
CA ASP A 44 17.00 38.60 -7.58
C ASP A 44 16.63 37.43 -6.67
N ILE A 45 15.92 36.43 -7.17
CA ILE A 45 15.59 35.21 -6.41
C ILE A 45 16.84 34.41 -6.07
N ILE A 46 17.75 34.19 -7.03
CA ILE A 46 19.00 33.48 -6.76
C ILE A 46 19.83 34.23 -5.70
N ASN A 47 19.87 35.56 -5.77
CA ASN A 47 20.61 36.40 -4.83
C ASN A 47 19.97 36.44 -3.42
N ASN A 48 18.64 36.53 -3.34
CA ASN A 48 17.90 36.63 -2.08
C ASN A 48 17.74 35.27 -1.40
N ASP A 49 17.27 34.28 -2.15
CA ASP A 49 16.94 32.96 -1.62
C ASP A 49 18.15 32.02 -1.60
N LYS A 50 19.23 32.30 -2.33
CA LYS A 50 20.48 31.52 -2.31
C LYS A 50 20.21 30.01 -2.36
N PRO A 51 19.54 29.50 -3.42
CA PRO A 51 19.19 28.10 -3.51
C PRO A 51 20.46 27.24 -3.50
N ASP A 52 20.35 26.05 -2.89
CA ASP A 52 21.45 25.10 -2.87
C ASP A 52 21.66 24.47 -4.26
N ARG A 53 20.61 24.42 -5.09
CA ARG A 53 20.56 23.79 -6.43
C ARG A 53 19.48 24.37 -7.33
N ILE A 54 19.65 24.23 -8.65
CA ILE A 54 18.73 24.76 -9.66
C ILE A 54 18.34 23.66 -10.66
N ILE A 55 17.06 23.60 -11.03
CA ILE A 55 16.53 22.76 -12.11
C ILE A 55 15.91 23.67 -13.16
N VAL A 56 16.28 23.46 -14.42
CA VAL A 56 15.75 24.23 -15.56
C VAL A 56 15.10 23.26 -16.54
N VAL A 57 13.84 23.50 -16.88
CA VAL A 57 13.06 22.69 -17.82
C VAL A 57 12.92 23.44 -19.15
N ILE A 58 13.28 22.77 -20.25
CA ILE A 58 13.29 23.31 -21.61
C ILE A 58 12.41 22.41 -22.51
N ASN A 59 11.35 22.97 -23.10
CA ASN A 59 10.37 22.28 -23.95
C ASN A 59 10.17 22.98 -25.32
N GLU A 60 9.57 22.31 -26.31
CA GLU A 60 9.53 22.71 -27.73
C GLU A 60 8.82 24.02 -28.07
N LYS A 61 7.91 24.53 -27.23
CA LYS A 61 7.21 25.81 -27.43
C LYS A 61 8.10 27.05 -27.19
N ILE A 62 9.42 26.90 -27.26
CA ILE A 62 10.34 27.99 -26.95
C ILE A 62 10.51 28.90 -28.17
N SER A 63 10.20 30.19 -28.00
CA SER A 63 10.60 31.22 -28.93
C SER A 63 12.13 31.33 -28.98
N SER A 64 12.69 31.59 -30.17
CA SER A 64 14.10 31.95 -30.39
C SER A 64 14.62 33.03 -29.43
N LYS A 65 13.73 33.84 -28.86
CA LYS A 65 14.01 34.87 -27.86
C LYS A 65 14.52 34.32 -26.53
N LEU A 66 14.00 33.19 -26.03
CA LEU A 66 14.47 32.58 -24.78
C LEU A 66 15.77 31.77 -25.02
N ILE A 67 15.93 31.12 -26.17
CA ILE A 67 17.19 30.43 -26.52
C ILE A 67 18.32 31.45 -26.66
N ASN A 68 18.08 32.58 -27.33
CA ASN A 68 19.02 33.70 -27.36
C ASN A 68 19.24 34.27 -25.97
N THR A 69 18.22 34.37 -25.12
CA THR A 69 18.36 34.79 -23.72
C THR A 69 19.16 33.80 -22.86
N ILE A 70 19.02 32.48 -23.09
CA ILE A 70 19.79 31.45 -22.41
C ILE A 70 21.26 31.53 -22.81
N ASN A 71 21.52 31.69 -24.12
CA ASN A 71 22.86 31.87 -24.68
C ASN A 71 23.49 33.22 -24.28
N ASP A 72 22.72 34.31 -24.24
CA ASP A 72 23.21 35.67 -24.01
C ASP A 72 23.24 36.07 -22.51
N ASN A 73 22.42 35.45 -21.64
CA ASN A 73 22.21 35.96 -20.27
C ASN A 73 22.11 34.93 -19.13
N LEU A 74 21.82 33.64 -19.34
CA LEU A 74 21.66 32.71 -18.21
C LEU A 74 22.98 32.29 -17.53
N LEU A 75 24.10 32.77 -18.07
CA LEU A 75 25.45 32.37 -17.67
C LEU A 75 26.45 33.53 -17.49
N LEU A 76 26.04 34.75 -17.80
CA LEU A 76 26.84 35.95 -17.54
C LEU A 76 26.27 36.63 -16.28
N PRO A 77 26.99 36.82 -15.16
CA PRO A 77 28.17 36.16 -14.62
C PRO A 77 27.95 35.83 -13.12
N LEU A 78 28.07 34.57 -12.67
CA LEU A 78 28.18 34.23 -11.23
C LEU A 78 29.55 34.65 -10.65
N TYR A 79 30.03 35.82 -11.10
CA TYR A 79 31.36 36.39 -10.92
C TYR A 79 31.30 37.75 -10.19
N VAL A 80 30.12 38.25 -9.79
CA VAL A 80 30.05 39.47 -8.95
C VAL A 80 30.15 39.16 -7.44
N ALA A 81 30.02 37.90 -7.02
CA ALA A 81 30.40 37.48 -5.66
C ALA A 81 31.87 37.01 -5.57
N GLN A 82 32.70 37.31 -6.59
CA GLN A 82 34.15 37.26 -6.50
C GLN A 82 34.71 38.62 -6.04
N THR A 83 34.08 39.27 -5.07
CA THR A 83 34.79 40.24 -4.23
C THR A 83 34.38 40.01 -2.79
N THR A 84 35.33 39.44 -2.05
CA THR A 84 35.36 39.15 -0.61
C THR A 84 34.74 37.82 -0.15
N MET A 85 35.68 36.93 0.23
CA MET A 85 35.56 35.70 1.03
C MET A 85 35.36 34.38 0.27
N ASN A 86 36.52 33.81 -0.09
CA ASN A 86 36.92 32.40 0.01
C ASN A 86 35.82 31.32 0.17
N SER A 87 35.88 30.38 -0.77
CA SER A 87 35.47 28.96 -0.72
C SER A 87 33.98 28.64 -0.64
N TYR A 88 33.28 28.59 -1.77
CA TYR A 88 32.24 27.59 -2.05
C TYR A 88 32.13 27.30 -3.56
N SER A 89 31.95 26.02 -3.90
CA SER A 89 31.75 25.47 -5.26
C SER A 89 30.50 26.07 -5.94
N PRO A 90 30.47 26.26 -7.28
CA PRO A 90 29.27 26.75 -7.97
C PRO A 90 28.04 25.89 -7.67
N ILE A 91 26.86 26.51 -7.57
CA ILE A 91 25.57 25.84 -7.35
C ILE A 91 25.34 24.78 -8.45
N PRO A 92 25.05 23.51 -8.12
CA PRO A 92 24.75 22.47 -9.12
C PRO A 92 23.45 22.76 -9.91
N ILE A 93 23.47 22.48 -11.22
CA ILE A 93 22.35 22.74 -12.14
C ILE A 93 21.94 21.46 -12.90
N LEU A 94 20.64 21.16 -12.93
CA LEU A 94 20.02 20.17 -13.81
C LEU A 94 19.33 20.86 -14.99
N LEU A 95 19.72 20.55 -16.22
CA LEU A 95 18.98 20.88 -17.44
C LEU A 95 18.14 19.67 -17.84
N LEU A 96 16.83 19.84 -17.97
CA LEU A 96 15.90 18.85 -18.50
C LEU A 96 15.45 19.30 -19.89
N THR A 97 15.85 18.58 -20.93
CA THR A 97 15.44 18.89 -22.31
C THR A 97 14.49 17.82 -22.84
N CYS A 98 13.33 18.23 -23.35
CA CYS A 98 12.35 17.35 -23.98
C CYS A 98 11.97 17.90 -25.36
N THR A 99 12.00 17.04 -26.37
CA THR A 99 11.73 17.40 -27.77
C THR A 99 11.18 16.20 -28.54
N THR A 100 10.26 16.45 -29.48
CA THR A 100 9.63 15.48 -30.37
C THR A 100 9.75 15.83 -31.86
N ASN A 101 10.29 17.00 -32.23
CA ASN A 101 10.40 17.48 -33.61
C ASN A 101 11.86 17.80 -34.02
N ASP A 102 12.33 17.21 -35.13
CA ASP A 102 13.74 17.21 -35.57
C ASP A 102 14.33 18.61 -35.84
N ASN A 103 13.51 19.59 -36.25
CA ASN A 103 14.00 20.92 -36.61
C ASN A 103 14.39 21.79 -35.40
N ASN A 104 13.69 21.65 -34.26
CA ASN A 104 14.01 22.38 -33.02
C ASN A 104 14.99 21.60 -32.13
N LEU A 105 15.02 20.28 -32.29
CA LEU A 105 15.94 19.37 -31.60
C LEU A 105 17.40 19.80 -31.78
N ASN A 106 17.84 19.99 -33.03
CA ASN A 106 19.24 20.33 -33.32
C ASN A 106 19.67 21.68 -32.70
N ILE A 107 18.76 22.65 -32.63
CA ILE A 107 19.04 23.97 -32.07
C ILE A 107 19.15 23.90 -30.54
N ILE A 108 18.21 23.23 -29.88
CA ILE A 108 18.19 23.05 -28.42
C ILE A 108 19.36 22.16 -27.98
N GLN A 109 19.65 21.09 -28.72
CA GLN A 109 20.81 20.23 -28.48
C GLN A 109 22.11 21.00 -28.58
N ASN A 110 22.35 21.72 -29.69
CA ASN A 110 23.58 22.50 -29.85
C ASN A 110 23.76 23.55 -28.75
N ALA A 111 22.69 24.24 -28.35
CA ALA A 111 22.75 25.20 -27.26
C ALA A 111 23.09 24.53 -25.93
N THR A 112 22.35 23.48 -25.55
CA THR A 112 22.55 22.81 -24.25
C THR A 112 23.88 22.04 -24.15
N ASP A 113 24.39 21.52 -25.26
CA ASP A 113 25.70 20.85 -25.31
C ASP A 113 26.85 21.85 -25.14
N GLN A 114 26.69 23.08 -25.65
CA GLN A 114 27.62 24.16 -25.36
C GLN A 114 27.62 24.51 -23.86
N LEU A 115 26.46 24.55 -23.21
CA LEU A 115 26.36 24.85 -21.76
C LEU A 115 27.13 23.81 -20.92
N VAL A 116 26.93 22.52 -21.21
CA VAL A 116 27.61 21.43 -20.50
C VAL A 116 29.13 21.52 -20.64
N ASN A 117 29.62 21.88 -21.83
CA ASN A 117 31.05 22.02 -22.10
C ASN A 117 31.69 23.23 -21.40
N ILE A 118 30.91 24.30 -21.15
CA ILE A 118 31.42 25.53 -20.55
C ILE A 118 31.39 25.45 -19.01
N TYR A 119 30.44 24.73 -18.40
CA TYR A 119 30.24 24.73 -16.95
C TYR A 119 30.39 23.35 -16.31
N PRO A 120 31.33 23.18 -15.35
CA PRO A 120 31.64 21.88 -14.77
C PRO A 120 30.60 21.35 -13.77
N ASN A 121 29.58 22.13 -13.42
CA ASN A 121 28.56 21.77 -12.42
C ASN A 121 27.16 21.60 -13.04
N ILE A 122 27.10 21.34 -14.35
CA ILE A 122 25.86 21.14 -15.10
C ILE A 122 25.70 19.66 -15.46
N VAL A 123 24.50 19.15 -15.19
CA VAL A 123 24.02 17.88 -15.74
C VAL A 123 22.90 18.19 -16.74
N ASN A 124 23.04 17.72 -17.98
CA ASN A 124 22.00 17.83 -19.00
C ASN A 124 21.36 16.46 -19.23
N ALA A 125 20.10 16.29 -18.85
CA ALA A 125 19.36 15.05 -19.08
C ALA A 125 18.38 15.21 -20.25
N LYS A 126 18.67 14.50 -21.35
CA LYS A 126 17.86 14.52 -22.57
C LYS A 126 16.84 13.40 -22.57
N LEU A 127 15.55 13.74 -22.63
CA LEU A 127 14.47 12.76 -22.70
C LEU A 127 14.09 12.53 -24.16
N LEU A 128 14.49 11.38 -24.69
CA LEU A 128 14.23 10.95 -26.06
C LEU A 128 13.04 9.98 -26.10
N THR A 129 12.11 10.15 -27.03
CA THR A 129 11.00 9.18 -27.20
C THR A 129 11.30 8.27 -28.39
N PRO A 130 11.39 6.93 -28.21
CA PRO A 130 11.67 6.03 -29.33
C PRO A 130 10.46 5.89 -30.26
N ILE A 131 10.73 5.91 -31.56
CA ILE A 131 9.77 5.57 -32.61
C ILE A 131 9.95 4.08 -32.95
N SER A 132 8.86 3.30 -32.97
CA SER A 132 8.88 1.89 -33.43
C SER A 132 8.19 1.71 -34.75
N ASP A 133 8.59 0.66 -35.46
CA ASP A 133 7.88 0.15 -36.64
C ASP A 133 6.63 -0.68 -36.29
N GLU A 134 6.42 -1.02 -35.01
CA GLU A 134 5.25 -1.78 -34.55
C GLU A 134 4.03 -0.86 -34.35
N ASP A 135 2.91 -1.23 -34.97
CA ASP A 135 1.60 -0.63 -34.73
C ASP A 135 1.09 -1.03 -33.34
N LEU A 136 1.39 -0.21 -32.34
CA LEU A 136 0.76 -0.30 -31.03
C LEU A 136 -0.69 0.23 -31.14
N ASN A 137 -1.62 -0.47 -30.50
CA ASN A 137 -3.08 -0.31 -30.65
C ASN A 137 -3.52 1.16 -30.79
N GLU A 138 -3.99 1.56 -31.98
CA GLU A 138 -4.38 2.94 -32.32
C GLU A 138 -5.38 3.52 -31.31
N ASN A 139 -6.31 2.70 -30.81
CA ASN A 139 -7.34 3.13 -29.86
C ASN A 139 -6.78 3.58 -28.51
N TYR A 140 -5.63 3.07 -28.05
CA TYR A 140 -5.04 3.47 -26.76
C TYR A 140 -4.47 4.89 -26.85
N PHE A 141 -3.67 5.14 -27.89
CA PHE A 141 -3.03 6.43 -28.11
C PHE A 141 -4.02 7.48 -28.62
N GLU A 142 -4.96 7.11 -29.50
CA GLU A 142 -5.97 8.04 -30.01
C GLU A 142 -6.98 8.44 -28.92
N SER A 143 -7.30 7.53 -27.99
CA SER A 143 -8.08 7.85 -26.79
C SER A 143 -7.34 8.85 -25.90
N LEU A 144 -6.06 8.58 -25.58
CA LEU A 144 -5.21 9.45 -24.75
C LEU A 144 -5.02 10.84 -25.39
N TRP A 145 -4.72 10.87 -26.70
CA TRP A 145 -4.57 12.10 -27.48
C TRP A 145 -5.85 12.92 -27.54
N LYS A 146 -7.01 12.30 -27.78
CA LYS A 146 -8.30 12.99 -27.83
C LYS A 146 -8.67 13.61 -26.48
N THR A 147 -8.29 12.98 -25.38
CA THR A 147 -8.56 13.52 -24.03
C THR A 147 -7.57 14.59 -23.60
N ASN A 148 -6.26 14.43 -23.83
CA ASN A 148 -5.22 15.35 -23.40
C ASN A 148 -4.04 15.39 -24.40
N PRO A 149 -4.12 16.19 -25.49
CA PRO A 149 -3.07 16.26 -26.50
C PRO A 149 -1.70 16.69 -25.92
N GLU A 150 -1.71 17.54 -24.90
CA GLU A 150 -0.50 18.08 -24.26
C GLU A 150 0.19 17.07 -23.33
N GLU A 151 -0.47 16.00 -22.89
CA GLU A 151 0.13 14.96 -22.04
C GLU A 151 0.88 13.87 -22.83
N PHE A 152 0.75 13.86 -24.15
CA PHE A 152 1.29 12.79 -25.00
C PHE A 152 2.83 12.79 -25.05
N HIS A 153 3.45 13.94 -24.87
CA HIS A 153 4.91 14.07 -24.76
C HIS A 153 5.48 13.45 -23.47
N HIS A 154 4.61 13.00 -22.55
CA HIS A 154 4.95 12.68 -21.17
C HIS A 154 4.60 11.25 -20.77
N ILE A 155 4.32 10.37 -21.73
CA ILE A 155 3.94 8.98 -21.47
C ILE A 155 5.17 8.21 -20.95
N THR A 156 5.42 8.37 -19.64
CA THR A 156 6.05 7.47 -18.67
C THR A 156 7.56 7.24 -18.72
N ILE A 157 8.36 8.19 -18.17
CA ILE A 157 9.67 7.91 -17.51
C ILE A 157 10.03 8.95 -16.43
N LEU A 158 9.55 10.19 -16.50
CA LEU A 158 10.09 11.29 -15.68
C LEU A 158 9.94 11.06 -14.16
N SER A 159 8.78 10.55 -13.69
CA SER A 159 8.57 10.24 -12.27
C SER A 159 9.55 9.19 -11.73
N ASP A 160 10.02 8.29 -12.58
CA ASP A 160 10.86 7.16 -12.21
C ASP A 160 12.35 7.53 -12.28
N VAL A 161 12.72 8.43 -13.19
CA VAL A 161 14.12 8.80 -13.45
C VAL A 161 14.52 10.13 -12.81
N LEU A 162 13.61 11.07 -12.60
CA LEU A 162 13.91 12.34 -11.95
C LEU A 162 14.54 12.14 -10.55
N PRO A 163 14.06 11.23 -9.68
CA PRO A 163 14.73 10.97 -8.39
C PRO A 163 16.18 10.51 -8.53
N ILE A 164 16.48 9.74 -9.59
CA ILE A 164 17.83 9.27 -9.91
C ILE A 164 18.70 10.46 -10.34
N LEU A 165 18.20 11.32 -11.22
CA LEU A 165 18.91 12.52 -11.67
C LEU A 165 19.19 13.48 -10.50
N LEU A 166 18.22 13.69 -9.61
CA LEU A 166 18.38 14.50 -8.41
C LEU A 166 19.44 13.92 -7.46
N ALA A 167 19.51 12.58 -7.35
CA ALA A 167 20.56 11.90 -6.58
C ALA A 167 21.94 12.00 -7.23
N LEU A 168 22.03 11.91 -8.57
CA LEU A 168 23.31 12.07 -9.29
C LEU A 168 23.87 13.48 -9.13
N ILE A 169 23.01 14.49 -9.17
CA ILE A 169 23.36 15.89 -8.92
C ILE A 169 23.63 16.14 -7.44
N HIS A 170 23.12 15.26 -6.55
CA HIS A 170 23.26 15.46 -5.12
C HIS A 170 24.68 15.44 -4.63
N ASP A 171 25.48 14.52 -5.15
CA ASP A 171 26.85 14.40 -4.66
C ASP A 171 27.79 15.40 -5.36
N GLY A 172 27.30 16.19 -6.32
CA GLY A 172 28.08 17.18 -7.09
C GLY A 172 29.21 16.55 -7.91
N LYS A 173 29.20 15.22 -8.06
CA LYS A 173 30.24 14.41 -8.71
C LYS A 173 29.93 14.05 -10.16
N VAL A 174 28.70 14.34 -10.59
CA VAL A 174 28.22 14.02 -11.93
C VAL A 174 27.98 15.34 -12.66
N ASN A 175 28.66 15.48 -13.79
CA ASN A 175 28.50 16.55 -14.76
C ASN A 175 28.50 15.93 -16.16
N GLY A 176 27.98 16.63 -17.14
CA GLY A 176 27.88 16.10 -18.51
C GLY A 176 26.46 15.87 -19.00
N GLN A 177 26.35 15.14 -20.10
CA GLN A 177 25.09 14.79 -20.75
C GLN A 177 24.65 13.37 -20.38
N ILE A 178 23.35 13.19 -20.15
CA ILE A 178 22.69 11.91 -19.88
C ILE A 178 21.52 11.78 -20.85
N ASP A 179 21.61 10.84 -21.79
CA ASP A 179 20.51 10.55 -22.71
C ASP A 179 19.62 9.46 -22.13
N ILE A 180 18.32 9.74 -22.03
CA ILE A 180 17.30 8.89 -21.41
C ILE A 180 16.23 8.62 -22.46
N CYS A 181 16.11 7.37 -22.89
CA CYS A 181 15.04 6.96 -23.80
C CYS A 181 13.79 6.55 -23.02
N ASN A 182 12.65 7.16 -23.33
CA ASN A 182 11.32 6.81 -22.84
C ASN A 182 10.97 5.36 -23.20
N LYS A 183 10.26 4.63 -22.32
CA LYS A 183 9.78 3.27 -22.60
C LYS A 183 8.52 3.24 -23.48
N GLY A 184 7.85 4.38 -23.68
CA GLY A 184 6.73 4.49 -24.61
C GLY A 184 7.22 4.54 -26.05
N THR A 185 6.80 3.58 -26.87
CA THR A 185 7.07 3.57 -28.31
C THR A 185 5.95 4.27 -29.07
N ILE A 186 6.30 5.23 -29.92
CA ILE A 186 5.35 5.85 -30.87
C ILE A 186 5.46 5.10 -32.19
N SER A 187 4.35 4.62 -32.77
CA SER A 187 4.44 3.93 -34.07
C SER A 187 4.85 4.89 -35.19
N LEU A 188 5.63 4.41 -36.16
CA LEU A 188 6.08 5.19 -37.31
C LEU A 188 4.89 5.77 -38.09
N LYS A 189 3.81 5.00 -38.26
CA LYS A 189 2.56 5.45 -38.89
C LYS A 189 1.92 6.61 -38.14
N TYR A 190 1.89 6.55 -36.80
CA TYR A 190 1.32 7.61 -35.98
C TYR A 190 2.17 8.88 -36.02
N PHE A 191 3.50 8.75 -35.97
CA PHE A 191 4.44 9.86 -36.16
C PHE A 191 4.26 10.54 -37.53
N GLN A 192 4.11 9.76 -38.60
CA GLN A 192 3.81 10.27 -39.95
C GLN A 192 2.45 10.99 -40.02
N LYS A 193 1.44 10.53 -39.27
CA LYS A 193 0.11 11.16 -39.18
C LYS A 193 0.12 12.50 -38.42
N ILE A 194 0.92 12.62 -37.36
CA ILE A 194 1.14 13.89 -36.65
C ILE A 194 1.83 14.89 -37.59
N ASN A 195 2.93 14.48 -38.24
CA ASN A 195 3.68 15.36 -39.12
C ASN A 195 2.94 15.73 -40.42
N SER A 196 2.01 14.90 -40.88
CA SER A 196 1.17 15.22 -42.06
C SER A 196 0.01 16.16 -41.75
N ASN A 197 -0.40 16.30 -40.48
CA ASN A 197 -1.52 17.18 -40.08
C ASN A 197 -1.09 18.60 -39.71
N GLU A 198 0.20 18.90 -39.52
CA GLU A 198 0.69 20.26 -39.20
C GLU A 198 1.45 20.98 -40.32
N ILE A 199 1.66 20.37 -41.50
CA ILE A 199 2.23 21.11 -42.62
C ILE A 199 1.12 21.78 -43.43
N LYS A 200 0.72 22.98 -42.98
CA LYS A 200 0.37 24.02 -43.96
C LYS A 200 1.63 24.25 -44.80
N GLN A 201 1.52 23.83 -46.05
CA GLN A 201 2.48 24.06 -47.12
C GLN A 201 3.04 25.48 -47.06
N GLU A 202 4.36 25.61 -46.90
CA GLU A 202 5.16 26.59 -47.62
C GLU A 202 6.65 26.23 -47.45
N ASN A 203 7.32 25.99 -48.58
CA ASN A 203 8.75 25.65 -48.75
C ASN A 203 9.13 24.16 -48.66
N ILE A 204 8.76 23.44 -49.71
CA ILE A 204 9.32 22.14 -50.08
C ILE A 204 10.78 22.34 -50.52
N LEU A 205 11.73 21.84 -49.74
CA LEU A 205 12.98 21.32 -50.30
C LEU A 205 12.70 19.90 -50.85
N PRO A 206 13.31 19.51 -51.98
CA PRO A 206 12.89 18.33 -52.72
C PRO A 206 13.05 17.06 -51.88
N GLN A 207 12.02 16.22 -51.93
CA GLN A 207 11.97 14.90 -51.33
C GLN A 207 13.24 14.10 -51.65
N SER A 208 14.18 14.02 -50.70
CA SER A 208 14.98 12.81 -50.59
C SER A 208 14.08 11.79 -49.90
N SER A 209 13.61 10.82 -50.66
CA SER A 209 13.01 9.60 -50.15
C SER A 209 14.00 8.94 -49.20
N ILE A 210 13.86 9.22 -47.90
CA ILE A 210 14.53 8.43 -46.87
C ILE A 210 13.82 7.08 -46.90
N GLU A 211 14.45 6.10 -47.55
CA GLU A 211 13.93 4.74 -47.59
C GLU A 211 13.84 4.21 -46.15
N ILE A 212 12.78 3.46 -45.83
CA ILE A 212 12.52 2.92 -44.47
C ILE A 212 13.75 2.19 -43.90
N LYS A 213 14.52 1.53 -44.76
CA LYS A 213 15.77 0.85 -44.41
C LYS A 213 16.85 1.78 -43.85
N ASP A 214 16.86 3.04 -44.30
CA ASP A 214 17.83 4.08 -43.90
C ASP A 214 17.53 4.63 -42.49
N LEU A 215 16.27 4.57 -42.04
CA LEU A 215 15.88 4.87 -40.65
C LEU A 215 16.15 3.68 -39.72
N THR A 216 15.91 2.44 -40.16
CA THR A 216 16.24 1.22 -39.39
C THR A 216 17.75 1.04 -39.24
N ASP A 217 18.52 1.32 -40.29
CA ASP A 217 19.99 1.27 -40.26
C ASP A 217 20.56 2.41 -39.41
N LYS A 218 19.99 3.63 -39.47
CA LYS A 218 20.32 4.72 -38.53
C LYS A 218 19.89 4.41 -37.09
N PHE A 219 18.81 3.68 -36.87
CA PHE A 219 18.35 3.26 -35.54
C PHE A 219 19.26 2.17 -34.95
N GLU A 220 19.69 1.20 -35.75
CA GLU A 220 20.72 0.23 -35.35
C GLU A 220 22.08 0.91 -35.13
N GLN A 221 22.42 1.90 -35.96
CA GLN A 221 23.65 2.65 -35.83
C GLN A 221 23.59 3.60 -34.62
N TRP A 222 22.43 4.21 -34.32
CA TRP A 222 22.17 4.96 -33.09
C TRP A 222 22.19 4.06 -31.86
N ASN A 223 21.59 2.87 -31.88
CA ASN A 223 21.70 1.91 -30.79
C ASN A 223 23.14 1.40 -30.59
N LYS A 224 23.90 1.23 -31.68
CA LYS A 224 25.33 0.84 -31.63
C LYS A 224 26.23 2.00 -31.15
N GLN A 225 25.87 3.25 -31.44
CA GLN A 225 26.60 4.46 -31.02
C GLN A 225 26.20 4.96 -29.62
N MET A 226 24.96 4.70 -29.16
CA MET A 226 24.43 5.05 -27.83
C MET A 226 24.96 4.15 -26.71
N ILE A 227 25.61 3.04 -27.06
CA ILE A 227 26.40 2.23 -26.11
C ILE A 227 27.86 2.65 -26.24
N LEU A 228 28.15 3.89 -25.82
CA LEU A 228 29.51 4.22 -25.42
C LEU A 228 29.92 3.27 -24.28
N PRO A 229 31.20 2.88 -24.16
CA PRO A 229 31.67 2.03 -23.07
C PRO A 229 31.21 2.51 -21.68
N GLU A 230 31.11 3.83 -21.51
CA GLU A 230 30.59 4.50 -20.33
C GLU A 230 29.07 4.28 -20.11
N THR A 231 28.25 4.30 -21.18
CA THR A 231 26.80 4.02 -21.11
C THR A 231 26.50 2.54 -20.88
N ARG A 232 27.40 1.63 -21.29
CA ARG A 232 27.30 0.19 -21.02
C ARG A 232 27.48 -0.12 -19.53
N GLN A 233 28.28 0.67 -18.82
CA GLN A 233 28.37 0.62 -17.35
C GLN A 233 27.10 1.13 -16.68
N LEU A 234 26.40 2.11 -17.26
CA LEU A 234 25.11 2.60 -16.76
C LEU A 234 23.97 1.58 -16.99
N TYR A 235 23.99 0.83 -18.10
CA TYR A 235 23.06 -0.29 -18.31
C TYR A 235 23.35 -1.46 -17.35
N GLN A 236 24.62 -1.72 -17.01
CA GLN A 236 24.98 -2.62 -15.91
C GLN A 236 24.60 -2.06 -14.53
N ALA A 237 24.58 -0.73 -14.36
CA ALA A 237 24.05 -0.06 -13.18
C ALA A 237 22.51 -0.07 -13.12
N SER A 238 21.82 -0.28 -14.25
CA SER A 238 20.39 -0.60 -14.25
C SER A 238 20.12 -1.99 -13.64
N CYS A 239 21.07 -2.93 -13.77
CA CYS A 239 21.06 -4.18 -13.00
C CYS A 239 21.37 -3.96 -11.50
N LEU A 240 21.89 -2.78 -11.14
CA LEU A 240 22.00 -2.30 -9.77
C LEU A 240 20.73 -1.56 -9.31
N LEU A 241 19.66 -1.39 -10.11
CA LEU A 241 18.38 -0.82 -9.62
C LEU A 241 17.87 -1.50 -8.33
N PRO A 242 17.96 -2.84 -8.16
CA PRO A 242 17.63 -3.48 -6.88
C PRO A 242 18.62 -3.12 -5.77
N ASN A 243 19.90 -2.90 -6.09
CA ASN A 243 20.97 -2.59 -5.15
C ASN A 243 21.03 -1.09 -4.79
N VAL A 244 20.59 -0.19 -5.66
CA VAL A 244 20.48 1.25 -5.43
C VAL A 244 19.20 1.54 -4.64
N LEU A 245 18.07 0.87 -4.94
CA LEU A 245 16.92 0.86 -4.03
C LEU A 245 17.32 0.34 -2.64
N LYS A 246 18.07 -0.78 -2.57
CA LYS A 246 18.61 -1.29 -1.29
C LYS A 246 19.60 -0.34 -0.61
N SER A 247 20.46 0.32 -1.37
CA SER A 247 21.49 1.22 -0.82
C SER A 247 20.88 2.54 -0.38
N ILE A 248 19.87 3.04 -1.10
CA ILE A 248 19.04 4.19 -0.71
C ILE A 248 18.21 3.81 0.52
N GLU A 249 17.55 2.64 0.55
CA GLU A 249 16.88 2.13 1.76
C GLU A 249 17.85 2.00 2.94
N GLN A 250 19.07 1.49 2.73
CA GLN A 250 20.09 1.35 3.76
C GLN A 250 20.67 2.70 4.22
N VAL A 251 20.89 3.65 3.32
CA VAL A 251 21.36 5.01 3.65
C VAL A 251 20.25 5.79 4.37
N LEU A 252 19.00 5.64 3.95
CA LEU A 252 17.81 6.21 4.63
C LEU A 252 17.64 5.59 6.03
N GLN A 253 17.86 4.27 6.18
CA GLN A 253 17.87 3.58 7.47
C GLN A 253 19.04 4.01 8.37
N GLN A 254 20.24 4.22 7.80
CA GLN A 254 21.44 4.64 8.53
C GLN A 254 21.37 6.10 8.99
N GLN A 255 20.65 6.97 8.27
CA GLN A 255 20.47 8.38 8.65
C GLN A 255 19.28 8.64 9.60
N LYS A 256 18.57 7.61 10.09
CA LYS A 256 17.36 7.75 10.93
C LYS A 256 16.27 8.64 10.30
N LEU A 257 16.21 8.76 8.98
CA LEU A 257 15.03 9.31 8.32
C LEU A 257 14.01 8.18 8.23
N ASN A 258 13.03 8.20 9.14
CA ASN A 258 11.90 7.28 9.14
C ASN A 258 11.10 7.44 7.84
N MET A 259 11.49 6.71 6.79
CA MET A 259 10.65 6.44 5.62
C MET A 259 9.66 5.33 5.95
N ASN A 260 8.93 5.47 7.06
CA ASN A 260 7.60 4.89 7.10
C ASN A 260 6.76 5.79 6.20
N GLN A 261 6.30 5.24 5.07
CA GLN A 261 5.19 5.78 4.31
C GLN A 261 4.06 6.14 5.27
N ASN A 262 3.97 7.40 5.66
CA ASN A 262 2.82 7.97 6.35
C ASN A 262 2.08 8.84 5.32
N THR A 263 1.61 8.23 4.24
CA THR A 263 0.24 8.56 3.84
C THR A 263 -0.63 7.95 4.93
N SER A 264 -1.37 8.78 5.68
CA SER A 264 -2.27 8.27 6.72
C SER A 264 -3.18 7.23 6.10
N LYS A 265 -3.20 6.00 6.63
CA LYS A 265 -4.10 4.97 6.09
C LYS A 265 -5.49 5.24 6.61
N VAL A 266 -6.50 4.95 5.79
CA VAL A 266 -7.90 4.99 6.23
C VAL A 266 -8.45 3.58 6.14
N LEU A 267 -8.71 2.98 7.31
CA LEU A 267 -9.13 1.61 7.47
C LEU A 267 -10.65 1.57 7.66
N LEU A 268 -11.35 0.78 6.84
CA LEU A 268 -12.66 0.26 7.23
C LEU A 268 -12.46 -1.00 8.06
N VAL A 269 -12.97 -1.01 9.28
CA VAL A 269 -13.04 -2.21 10.13
C VAL A 269 -14.51 -2.61 10.25
N THR A 270 -14.87 -3.79 9.77
CA THR A 270 -16.24 -4.29 9.92
C THR A 270 -16.33 -5.14 11.17
N GLY A 271 -17.43 -5.10 11.93
CA GLY A 271 -17.59 -5.95 13.13
C GLY A 271 -16.67 -5.51 14.28
N GLY A 272 -16.28 -4.24 14.28
CA GLY A 272 -15.31 -3.69 15.22
C GLY A 272 -15.82 -3.53 16.64
N CYS A 273 -17.12 -3.67 16.89
CA CYS A 273 -17.66 -3.74 18.26
C CYS A 273 -17.69 -5.18 18.82
N GLY A 274 -17.28 -6.18 18.04
CA GLY A 274 -17.07 -7.56 18.50
C GLY A 274 -15.77 -7.77 19.29
N PHE A 275 -15.55 -8.98 19.80
CA PHE A 275 -14.39 -9.32 20.64
C PHE A 275 -13.03 -9.05 19.96
N ILE A 276 -12.78 -9.66 18.80
CA ILE A 276 -11.49 -9.54 18.11
C ILE A 276 -11.36 -8.15 17.46
N GLY A 277 -12.41 -7.72 16.74
CA GLY A 277 -12.43 -6.42 16.05
C GLY A 277 -12.20 -5.23 16.98
N SER A 278 -12.80 -5.22 18.17
CA SER A 278 -12.57 -4.13 19.13
C SER A 278 -11.16 -4.14 19.70
N THR A 279 -10.58 -5.32 19.93
CA THR A 279 -9.21 -5.43 20.43
C THR A 279 -8.22 -4.96 19.35
N PHE A 280 -8.48 -5.29 18.08
CA PHE A 280 -7.74 -4.73 16.95
C PHE A 280 -7.83 -3.20 16.90
N ILE A 281 -9.05 -2.63 16.98
CA ILE A 281 -9.26 -1.18 16.94
C ILE A 281 -8.55 -0.48 18.10
N ASN A 282 -8.70 -0.99 19.32
CA ASN A 282 -8.06 -0.41 20.51
C ASN A 282 -6.54 -0.38 20.38
N HIS A 283 -5.95 -1.47 19.87
CA HIS A 283 -4.52 -1.55 19.59
C HIS A 283 -4.11 -0.56 18.49
N TRP A 284 -4.88 -0.49 17.40
CA TRP A 284 -4.55 0.32 16.23
C TRP A 284 -4.64 1.83 16.51
N ILE A 285 -5.68 2.27 17.23
CA ILE A 285 -5.84 3.68 17.64
C ILE A 285 -4.60 4.17 18.39
N GLN A 286 -4.07 3.34 19.29
CA GLN A 286 -2.92 3.68 20.13
C GLN A 286 -1.59 3.60 19.36
N THR A 287 -1.44 2.58 18.52
CA THR A 287 -0.18 2.28 17.82
C THR A 287 0.03 3.16 16.58
N TYR A 288 -1.06 3.51 15.89
CA TYR A 288 -1.05 4.28 14.64
C TYR A 288 -1.99 5.49 14.75
N PRO A 289 -1.60 6.52 15.53
CA PRO A 289 -2.46 7.69 15.78
C PRO A 289 -2.77 8.51 14.51
N ASN A 290 -1.93 8.38 13.48
CA ASN A 290 -2.12 9.05 12.19
C ASN A 290 -3.08 8.29 11.27
N ASP A 291 -3.30 6.99 11.49
CA ASP A 291 -4.25 6.20 10.71
C ASP A 291 -5.67 6.46 11.22
N LYS A 292 -6.63 6.56 10.29
CA LYS A 292 -8.04 6.75 10.60
C LYS A 292 -8.80 5.44 10.50
N ILE A 293 -9.62 5.13 11.50
CA ILE A 293 -10.45 3.93 11.56
C ILE A 293 -11.92 4.31 11.44
N ILE A 294 -12.58 3.74 10.43
CA ILE A 294 -14.02 3.76 10.27
C ILE A 294 -14.53 2.37 10.64
N ASN A 295 -15.13 2.23 11.82
CA ASN A 295 -15.73 0.99 12.28
C ASN A 295 -17.19 0.94 11.83
N ILE A 296 -17.56 -0.05 11.01
CA ILE A 296 -18.95 -0.36 10.67
C ILE A 296 -19.40 -1.61 11.43
N ASP A 297 -20.48 -1.50 12.19
CA ASP A 297 -21.02 -2.60 12.97
C ASP A 297 -22.55 -2.52 13.06
N ARG A 298 -23.22 -3.67 12.97
CA ARG A 298 -24.68 -3.77 13.10
C ARG A 298 -25.15 -3.76 14.57
N LEU A 299 -24.21 -3.89 15.51
CA LEU A 299 -24.45 -4.01 16.94
C LEU A 299 -25.32 -5.23 17.29
N ASP A 300 -24.96 -6.39 16.73
CA ASP A 300 -25.55 -7.67 17.07
C ASP A 300 -25.41 -8.00 18.57
N PRO A 301 -26.17 -8.95 19.13
CA PRO A 301 -26.22 -9.20 20.58
C PRO A 301 -24.87 -9.45 21.27
N VAL A 302 -23.86 -9.91 20.52
CA VAL A 302 -22.49 -10.18 21.02
C VAL A 302 -21.52 -9.01 20.80
N ALA A 303 -21.97 -7.95 20.12
CA ALA A 303 -21.24 -6.71 19.94
C ALA A 303 -21.59 -5.73 21.06
N ASN A 304 -20.60 -4.93 21.49
CA ASN A 304 -20.78 -3.96 22.55
C ASN A 304 -19.90 -2.74 22.28
N THR A 305 -20.50 -1.55 22.22
CA THR A 305 -19.76 -0.30 21.99
C THR A 305 -18.78 0.00 23.13
N LYS A 306 -19.04 -0.50 24.35
CA LYS A 306 -18.10 -0.44 25.49
C LYS A 306 -16.79 -1.19 25.24
N ASN A 307 -16.75 -2.06 24.22
CA ASN A 307 -15.52 -2.74 23.84
C ASN A 307 -14.46 -1.79 23.26
N ILE A 308 -14.88 -0.60 22.79
CA ILE A 308 -13.97 0.45 22.33
C ILE A 308 -13.53 1.28 23.54
N SER A 309 -12.25 1.20 23.89
CA SER A 309 -11.69 1.85 25.08
C SER A 309 -11.66 3.37 24.96
N ASN A 310 -11.50 3.90 23.75
CA ASN A 310 -11.47 5.35 23.48
C ASN A 310 -12.39 5.73 22.30
N PRO A 311 -13.72 5.75 22.49
CA PRO A 311 -14.66 6.01 21.42
C PRO A 311 -14.62 7.46 20.91
N ASN A 312 -14.02 8.37 21.66
CA ASN A 312 -13.88 9.79 21.29
C ASN A 312 -12.51 10.10 20.65
N SER A 313 -11.73 9.07 20.30
CA SER A 313 -10.44 9.28 19.65
C SER A 313 -10.63 10.01 18.32
N PRO A 314 -9.85 11.06 18.00
CA PRO A 314 -10.03 11.85 16.78
C PRO A 314 -9.81 11.04 15.50
N ASN A 315 -9.09 9.93 15.59
CA ASN A 315 -8.81 9.01 14.49
C ASN A 315 -9.77 7.79 14.44
N TYR A 316 -10.87 7.82 15.20
CA TYR A 316 -11.86 6.75 15.24
C TYR A 316 -13.27 7.27 14.91
N THR A 317 -14.05 6.49 14.18
CA THR A 317 -15.46 6.78 13.90
C THR A 317 -16.25 5.48 13.89
N LEU A 318 -17.35 5.42 14.65
CA LEU A 318 -18.32 4.33 14.59
C LEU A 318 -19.46 4.69 13.64
N VAL A 319 -19.80 3.78 12.74
CA VAL A 319 -20.97 3.83 11.87
C VAL A 319 -21.82 2.61 12.18
N VAL A 320 -23.02 2.84 12.73
CA VAL A 320 -23.97 1.75 13.01
C VAL A 320 -24.75 1.44 11.74
N ALA A 321 -24.38 0.36 11.07
CA ALA A 321 -24.99 -0.06 9.81
C ALA A 321 -24.71 -1.55 9.52
N ASP A 322 -25.53 -2.14 8.65
CA ASP A 322 -25.34 -3.50 8.16
C ASP A 322 -24.49 -3.47 6.87
N ILE A 323 -23.46 -4.32 6.82
CA ILE A 323 -22.59 -4.49 5.65
C ILE A 323 -23.31 -5.10 4.44
N ASN A 324 -24.47 -5.71 4.66
CA ASN A 324 -25.37 -6.19 3.60
C ASN A 324 -25.90 -5.06 2.72
N ASN A 325 -25.79 -3.81 3.17
CA ASN A 325 -26.12 -2.64 2.36
C ASN A 325 -24.88 -2.14 1.60
N THR A 326 -24.70 -2.64 0.38
CA THR A 326 -23.59 -2.26 -0.51
C THR A 326 -23.51 -0.75 -0.73
N ASP A 327 -24.64 -0.04 -0.83
CA ASP A 327 -24.66 1.41 -1.07
C ASP A 327 -24.09 2.18 0.13
N ILE A 328 -24.40 1.75 1.37
CA ILE A 328 -23.80 2.33 2.57
C ILE A 328 -22.30 2.05 2.60
N VAL A 329 -21.87 0.81 2.32
CA VAL A 329 -20.43 0.48 2.30
C VAL A 329 -19.69 1.33 1.26
N LEU A 330 -20.24 1.46 0.05
CA LEU A 330 -19.68 2.28 -1.02
C LEU A 330 -19.69 3.77 -0.67
N HIS A 331 -20.74 4.26 -0.01
CA HIS A 331 -20.80 5.62 0.50
C HIS A 331 -19.66 5.89 1.49
N LEU A 332 -19.42 4.98 2.45
CA LEU A 332 -18.32 5.09 3.40
C LEU A 332 -16.95 5.07 2.71
N PHE A 333 -16.77 4.23 1.69
CA PHE A 333 -15.53 4.20 0.89
C PHE A 333 -15.22 5.55 0.29
N ASN A 334 -16.20 6.18 -0.37
CA ASN A 334 -16.04 7.49 -1.00
C ASN A 334 -15.88 8.61 0.03
N GLN A 335 -16.72 8.64 1.07
CA GLN A 335 -16.75 9.71 2.07
C GLN A 335 -15.44 9.81 2.85
N TYR A 336 -14.85 8.66 3.21
CA TYR A 336 -13.65 8.61 4.04
C TYR A 336 -12.37 8.35 3.24
N ASN A 337 -12.45 8.16 1.92
CA ASN A 337 -11.34 7.72 1.08
C ASN A 337 -10.66 6.47 1.66
N ILE A 338 -11.45 5.42 1.95
CA ILE A 338 -10.95 4.17 2.51
C ILE A 338 -9.86 3.62 1.59
N THR A 339 -8.76 3.13 2.16
CA THR A 339 -7.67 2.49 1.42
C THR A 339 -7.45 1.05 1.85
N HIS A 340 -7.83 0.70 3.08
CA HIS A 340 -7.59 -0.60 3.68
C HIS A 340 -8.86 -1.14 4.33
N ILE A 341 -9.05 -2.46 4.29
CA ILE A 341 -10.22 -3.12 4.92
C ILE A 341 -9.71 -4.25 5.81
N VAL A 342 -10.22 -4.31 7.05
CA VAL A 342 -10.04 -5.46 7.94
C VAL A 342 -11.44 -5.99 8.31
N HIS A 343 -11.79 -7.14 7.71
CA HIS A 343 -13.14 -7.66 7.71
C HIS A 343 -13.33 -8.71 8.83
N PHE A 344 -13.81 -8.28 10.00
CA PHE A 344 -14.17 -9.16 11.13
C PHE A 344 -15.66 -9.49 11.23
N ALA A 345 -16.54 -8.81 10.50
CA ALA A 345 -17.98 -8.94 10.66
C ALA A 345 -18.44 -10.35 10.27
N VAL A 346 -19.08 -11.03 11.22
CA VAL A 346 -19.48 -12.44 11.07
C VAL A 346 -20.53 -12.79 12.11
N GLN A 347 -21.49 -13.63 11.75
CA GLN A 347 -22.31 -14.37 12.70
C GLN A 347 -21.59 -15.69 13.04
N ALA A 348 -21.13 -15.83 14.29
CA ALA A 348 -20.22 -16.90 14.71
C ALA A 348 -20.75 -17.83 15.82
N HIS A 349 -22.04 -17.75 16.16
CA HIS A 349 -22.60 -18.61 17.21
C HIS A 349 -23.01 -19.98 16.67
N LEU A 350 -22.07 -20.94 16.69
CA LEU A 350 -22.23 -22.29 16.15
C LEU A 350 -23.60 -22.94 16.44
N ASP A 351 -24.05 -22.98 17.71
CA ASP A 351 -25.31 -23.66 18.05
C ASP A 351 -26.54 -23.04 17.37
N THR A 352 -26.56 -21.72 17.16
CA THR A 352 -27.68 -21.04 16.48
C THR A 352 -27.68 -21.29 14.97
N SER A 353 -26.54 -21.68 14.39
CA SER A 353 -26.43 -21.97 12.96
C SER A 353 -27.23 -23.20 12.54
N PHE A 354 -27.48 -24.14 13.45
CA PHE A 354 -28.32 -25.31 13.17
C PHE A 354 -29.82 -24.97 13.14
N GLY A 355 -30.25 -23.94 13.88
CA GLY A 355 -31.64 -23.50 13.94
C GLY A 355 -32.00 -22.43 12.90
N ASN A 356 -31.02 -21.62 12.48
CA ASN A 356 -31.23 -20.51 11.55
C ASN A 356 -30.06 -20.29 10.59
N SER A 357 -29.71 -21.32 9.82
CA SER A 357 -28.55 -21.30 8.90
C SER A 357 -28.62 -20.23 7.82
N ILE A 358 -29.81 -19.81 7.39
CA ILE A 358 -30.00 -18.78 6.36
C ILE A 358 -29.40 -17.44 6.80
N THR A 359 -29.63 -17.03 8.06
CA THR A 359 -29.04 -15.77 8.58
C THR A 359 -27.51 -15.77 8.57
N PHE A 360 -26.88 -16.94 8.70
CA PHE A 360 -25.43 -17.07 8.57
C PHE A 360 -25.00 -16.87 7.11
N THR A 361 -25.74 -17.38 6.14
CA THR A 361 -25.47 -17.12 4.72
C THR A 361 -25.62 -15.63 4.40
N GLU A 362 -26.69 -14.99 4.89
CA GLU A 362 -26.91 -13.56 4.72
C GLU A 362 -25.78 -12.72 5.34
N SER A 363 -25.42 -12.99 6.59
CA SER A 363 -24.39 -12.22 7.29
C SER A 363 -22.99 -12.49 6.76
N ASN A 364 -22.63 -13.76 6.56
CA ASN A 364 -21.24 -14.16 6.30
C ASN A 364 -20.93 -14.17 4.81
N VAL A 365 -21.82 -14.73 3.98
CA VAL A 365 -21.59 -14.83 2.54
C VAL A 365 -22.02 -13.55 1.83
N TYR A 366 -23.29 -13.17 1.98
CA TYR A 366 -23.82 -11.98 1.30
C TYR A 366 -23.21 -10.68 1.85
N GLY A 367 -23.00 -10.58 3.17
CA GLY A 367 -22.27 -9.46 3.76
C GLY A 367 -20.85 -9.32 3.23
N THR A 368 -20.06 -10.41 3.20
CA THR A 368 -18.71 -10.37 2.58
C THR A 368 -18.79 -9.97 1.11
N HIS A 369 -19.74 -10.54 0.35
CA HIS A 369 -19.92 -10.23 -1.07
C HIS A 369 -20.25 -8.74 -1.29
N SER A 370 -21.07 -8.15 -0.43
CA SER A 370 -21.44 -6.73 -0.49
C SER A 370 -20.21 -5.82 -0.32
N VAL A 371 -19.34 -6.14 0.65
CA VAL A 371 -18.06 -5.41 0.83
C VAL A 371 -17.12 -5.60 -0.35
N LEU A 372 -17.06 -6.82 -0.92
CA LEU A 372 -16.24 -7.12 -2.10
C LEU A 372 -16.72 -6.37 -3.35
N GLU A 373 -18.03 -6.33 -3.59
CA GLU A 373 -18.63 -5.56 -4.70
C GLU A 373 -18.39 -4.07 -4.54
N ALA A 374 -18.61 -3.51 -3.34
CA ALA A 374 -18.26 -2.13 -3.04
C ALA A 374 -16.76 -1.86 -3.31
N SER A 375 -15.88 -2.81 -2.95
CA SER A 375 -14.43 -2.68 -3.16
C SER A 375 -14.07 -2.67 -4.64
N ARG A 376 -14.74 -3.53 -5.43
CA ARG A 376 -14.58 -3.61 -6.88
C ARG A 376 -15.03 -2.32 -7.57
N ILE A 377 -16.20 -1.80 -7.21
CA ILE A 377 -16.75 -0.55 -7.77
C ILE A 377 -15.85 0.64 -7.42
N TYR A 378 -15.38 0.70 -6.18
CA TYR A 378 -14.58 1.81 -5.68
C TYR A 378 -13.14 1.83 -6.23
N GLY A 379 -12.51 0.67 -6.42
CA GLY A 379 -11.26 0.53 -7.18
C GLY A 379 -9.98 1.07 -6.52
N LYS A 380 -10.05 1.65 -5.31
CA LYS A 380 -8.88 2.23 -4.61
C LYS A 380 -8.38 1.40 -3.41
N ILE A 381 -8.93 0.20 -3.18
CA ILE A 381 -8.52 -0.64 -2.05
C ILE A 381 -7.11 -1.19 -2.28
N GLN A 382 -6.20 -0.82 -1.38
CA GLN A 382 -4.79 -1.21 -1.39
C GLN A 382 -4.55 -2.51 -0.61
N ARG A 383 -5.43 -2.86 0.32
CA ARG A 383 -5.34 -4.11 1.09
C ARG A 383 -6.69 -4.52 1.69
N PHE A 384 -7.02 -5.80 1.56
CA PHE A 384 -8.23 -6.42 2.12
C PHE A 384 -7.85 -7.63 2.99
N LEU A 385 -7.98 -7.52 4.30
CA LEU A 385 -7.78 -8.65 5.23
C LEU A 385 -9.12 -9.29 5.53
N HIS A 386 -9.30 -10.55 5.15
CA HIS A 386 -10.46 -11.36 5.50
C HIS A 386 -10.14 -12.23 6.71
N ILE A 387 -10.89 -12.07 7.78
CA ILE A 387 -10.72 -12.90 8.98
C ILE A 387 -11.63 -14.11 8.89
N SER A 388 -11.02 -15.29 8.98
CA SER A 388 -11.62 -16.61 8.87
C SER A 388 -11.24 -17.45 10.10
N THR A 389 -11.61 -18.73 10.09
CA THR A 389 -11.43 -19.68 11.18
C THR A 389 -10.78 -20.96 10.67
N ASP A 390 -10.16 -21.74 11.56
CA ASP A 390 -9.72 -23.09 11.27
C ASP A 390 -10.85 -24.12 11.08
N GLU A 391 -12.06 -23.82 11.53
CA GLU A 391 -13.22 -24.71 11.34
C GLU A 391 -13.54 -24.98 9.86
N VAL A 392 -13.07 -24.11 8.95
CA VAL A 392 -13.19 -24.29 7.48
C VAL A 392 -12.48 -25.55 6.98
N TYR A 393 -11.47 -26.04 7.71
CA TYR A 393 -10.78 -27.29 7.37
C TYR A 393 -11.56 -28.54 7.82
N GLY A 394 -12.54 -28.39 8.70
CA GLY A 394 -13.22 -29.53 9.32
C GLY A 394 -12.34 -30.27 10.33
N GLU A 395 -12.79 -31.47 10.73
CA GLU A 395 -12.11 -32.29 11.74
C GLU A 395 -10.68 -32.64 11.31
N THR A 396 -9.74 -32.60 12.27
CA THR A 396 -8.31 -32.88 12.06
C THR A 396 -7.86 -34.09 12.89
N PRO A 397 -8.02 -35.33 12.38
CA PRO A 397 -7.76 -36.55 13.16
C PRO A 397 -6.30 -36.72 13.57
N SER A 398 -5.36 -36.26 12.74
CA SER A 398 -3.91 -36.35 13.00
C SER A 398 -3.18 -35.15 12.38
N GLY A 399 -1.99 -34.84 12.92
CA GLY A 399 -1.20 -33.70 12.46
C GLY A 399 -1.90 -32.35 12.69
N SER A 400 -1.67 -31.41 11.77
CA SER A 400 -2.23 -30.06 11.79
C SER A 400 -2.50 -29.56 10.38
N ASN A 401 -3.55 -28.76 10.20
CA ASN A 401 -3.86 -28.17 8.91
C ASN A 401 -2.85 -27.10 8.49
N GLN A 402 -2.50 -27.12 7.21
CA GLN A 402 -1.70 -26.12 6.51
C GLN A 402 -2.60 -25.34 5.55
N GLU A 403 -2.14 -24.20 5.07
CA GLU A 403 -2.91 -23.31 4.20
C GLU A 403 -3.35 -23.96 2.88
N ILE A 404 -2.58 -24.95 2.43
CA ILE A 404 -2.83 -25.73 1.22
C ILE A 404 -3.86 -26.85 1.41
N CYS A 405 -4.26 -27.14 2.66
CA CYS A 405 -5.27 -28.14 2.94
C CYS A 405 -6.62 -27.73 2.34
N LEU A 406 -7.36 -28.73 1.86
CA LEU A 406 -8.70 -28.53 1.32
C LEU A 406 -9.66 -28.08 2.44
N LEU A 407 -10.61 -27.21 2.08
CA LEU A 407 -11.69 -26.84 2.97
C LEU A 407 -12.71 -27.97 3.02
N ASN A 408 -13.09 -28.38 4.23
CA ASN A 408 -14.05 -29.45 4.47
C ASN A 408 -14.95 -29.10 5.67
N PRO A 409 -15.69 -27.98 5.63
CA PRO A 409 -16.51 -27.53 6.74
C PRO A 409 -17.63 -28.53 7.04
N LEU A 410 -17.81 -28.87 8.32
CA LEU A 410 -18.78 -29.89 8.78
C LEU A 410 -20.03 -29.30 9.44
N ASN A 411 -20.09 -27.98 9.58
CA ASN A 411 -21.21 -27.27 10.20
C ASN A 411 -21.64 -26.04 9.37
N PRO A 412 -22.91 -25.57 9.49
CA PRO A 412 -23.42 -24.48 8.66
C PRO A 412 -22.64 -23.17 8.81
N TYR A 413 -22.18 -22.86 10.01
CA TYR A 413 -21.32 -21.68 10.26
C TYR A 413 -20.03 -21.77 9.43
N ALA A 414 -19.22 -22.81 9.62
CA ALA A 414 -17.95 -23.00 8.92
C ALA A 414 -18.14 -23.04 7.39
N ALA A 415 -19.25 -23.61 6.91
CA ALA A 415 -19.58 -23.65 5.49
C ALA A 415 -19.77 -22.24 4.89
N THR A 416 -20.44 -21.35 5.63
CA THR A 416 -20.61 -19.95 5.18
C THR A 416 -19.28 -19.18 5.18
N ILE A 417 -18.37 -19.45 6.11
CA ILE A 417 -17.04 -18.83 6.12
C ILE A 417 -16.19 -19.33 4.95
N ALA A 418 -16.19 -20.64 4.69
CA ALA A 418 -15.50 -21.22 3.53
C ALA A 418 -16.05 -20.64 2.20
N ALA A 419 -17.37 -20.44 2.09
CA ALA A 419 -17.97 -19.78 0.94
C ALA A 419 -17.50 -18.32 0.78
N ALA A 420 -17.42 -17.56 1.88
CA ALA A 420 -16.88 -16.20 1.87
C ALA A 420 -15.40 -16.17 1.42
N GLU A 421 -14.56 -17.11 1.86
CA GLU A 421 -13.17 -17.22 1.40
C GLU A 421 -13.07 -17.44 -0.13
N PHE A 422 -13.94 -18.29 -0.70
CA PHE A 422 -13.97 -18.50 -2.14
C PHE A 422 -14.35 -17.23 -2.91
N LEU A 423 -15.28 -16.42 -2.38
CA LEU A 423 -15.61 -15.12 -2.95
C LEU A 423 -14.41 -14.17 -2.88
N VAL A 424 -13.78 -14.01 -1.72
CA VAL A 424 -12.60 -13.14 -1.55
C VAL A 424 -11.50 -13.51 -2.55
N ARG A 425 -11.19 -14.80 -2.67
CA ARG A 425 -10.21 -15.29 -3.64
C ARG A 425 -10.64 -15.00 -5.08
N SER A 426 -11.89 -15.29 -5.44
CA SER A 426 -12.40 -15.06 -6.79
C SER A 426 -12.31 -13.58 -7.19
N TYR A 427 -12.60 -12.67 -6.25
CA TYR A 427 -12.46 -11.23 -6.46
C TYR A 427 -11.01 -10.78 -6.59
N GLY A 428 -10.13 -11.37 -5.79
CA GLY A 428 -8.69 -11.12 -5.89
C GLY A 428 -8.07 -11.55 -7.22
N GLU A 429 -8.57 -12.64 -7.81
CA GLU A 429 -8.11 -13.09 -9.12
C GLU A 429 -8.78 -12.32 -10.27
N SER A 430 -10.10 -12.17 -10.23
CA SER A 430 -10.89 -11.57 -11.32
C SER A 430 -10.72 -10.06 -11.40
N PHE A 431 -10.62 -9.38 -10.26
CA PHE A 431 -10.60 -7.91 -10.16
C PHE A 431 -9.33 -7.35 -9.55
N LYS A 432 -8.29 -8.19 -9.38
CA LYS A 432 -6.98 -7.80 -8.83
C LYS A 432 -7.04 -7.19 -7.43
N LEU A 433 -8.09 -7.48 -6.64
CA LEU A 433 -8.19 -7.01 -5.26
C LEU A 433 -7.01 -7.55 -4.42
N PRO A 434 -6.21 -6.70 -3.76
CA PRO A 434 -5.08 -7.13 -2.94
C PRO A 434 -5.57 -7.70 -1.60
N TYR A 435 -5.83 -9.01 -1.54
CA TYR A 435 -6.38 -9.65 -0.35
C TYR A 435 -5.37 -10.47 0.46
N CYS A 436 -5.66 -10.70 1.74
CA CYS A 436 -5.07 -11.74 2.57
C CYS A 436 -6.20 -12.45 3.32
N ILE A 437 -6.17 -13.78 3.38
CA ILE A 437 -7.11 -14.55 4.21
C ILE A 437 -6.36 -14.99 5.46
N ILE A 438 -6.95 -14.77 6.64
CA ILE A 438 -6.33 -15.08 7.92
C ILE A 438 -7.21 -16.08 8.65
N ARG A 439 -6.76 -17.33 8.79
CA ARG A 439 -7.50 -18.39 9.48
C ARG A 439 -7.02 -18.50 10.92
N LEU A 440 -7.90 -18.18 11.87
CA LEU A 440 -7.62 -18.19 13.30
C LEU A 440 -8.04 -19.52 13.94
N CYS A 441 -7.24 -20.04 14.87
CA CYS A 441 -7.73 -21.04 15.83
C CYS A 441 -8.63 -20.39 16.90
N ASN A 442 -9.04 -21.14 17.94
CA ASN A 442 -9.82 -20.56 19.03
C ASN A 442 -9.05 -19.44 19.74
N VAL A 443 -9.66 -18.26 19.78
CA VAL A 443 -9.10 -17.06 20.44
C VAL A 443 -9.78 -16.85 21.79
N TYR A 444 -9.01 -16.42 22.79
CA TYR A 444 -9.55 -16.09 24.11
C TYR A 444 -8.87 -14.85 24.71
N GLY A 445 -9.57 -14.17 25.63
CA GLY A 445 -9.05 -12.97 26.28
C GLY A 445 -10.11 -12.01 26.82
N PRO A 446 -9.69 -10.82 27.27
CA PRO A 446 -10.56 -9.72 27.67
C PRO A 446 -11.64 -9.38 26.64
N ARG A 447 -12.85 -8.99 27.07
CA ARG A 447 -14.01 -8.65 26.20
C ARG A 447 -14.55 -9.82 25.36
N GLN A 448 -14.16 -11.07 25.64
CA GLN A 448 -14.85 -12.21 25.06
C GLN A 448 -16.24 -12.39 25.72
N HIS A 449 -17.27 -12.61 24.90
CA HIS A 449 -18.65 -12.76 25.39
C HIS A 449 -18.79 -13.95 26.36
N ILE A 450 -19.61 -13.79 27.40
CA ILE A 450 -19.83 -14.77 28.49
C ILE A 450 -20.52 -16.07 28.07
N GLU A 451 -20.87 -16.23 26.80
CA GLU A 451 -21.34 -17.51 26.25
C GLU A 451 -20.18 -18.47 25.91
N LYS A 452 -18.95 -17.95 25.75
CA LYS A 452 -17.79 -18.73 25.32
C LYS A 452 -17.17 -19.47 26.51
N VAL A 453 -16.59 -20.64 26.24
CA VAL A 453 -16.18 -21.61 27.27
C VAL A 453 -15.34 -21.02 28.42
N ILE A 454 -14.27 -20.27 28.12
CA ILE A 454 -13.39 -19.69 29.13
C ILE A 454 -14.11 -18.66 30.01
N PRO A 455 -14.72 -17.58 29.46
CA PRO A 455 -15.42 -16.60 30.29
C PRO A 455 -16.63 -17.20 31.02
N THR A 456 -17.38 -18.13 30.43
CA THR A 456 -18.48 -18.84 31.14
C THR A 456 -17.96 -19.57 32.36
N PHE A 457 -16.87 -20.31 32.22
CA PHE A 457 -16.30 -21.11 33.31
C PHE A 457 -15.76 -20.22 34.41
N ILE A 458 -15.00 -19.17 34.06
CA ILE A 458 -14.49 -18.20 35.03
C ILE A 458 -15.65 -17.56 35.80
N ASN A 459 -16.69 -17.10 35.11
CA ASN A 459 -17.84 -16.43 35.74
C ASN A 459 -18.60 -17.35 36.69
N ASN A 460 -18.99 -18.56 36.23
CA ASN A 460 -19.76 -19.49 37.04
C ASN A 460 -18.96 -19.96 38.27
N LEU A 461 -17.71 -20.37 38.08
CA LEU A 461 -16.88 -20.82 39.19
C LEU A 461 -16.59 -19.70 40.20
N SER A 462 -16.39 -18.46 39.74
CA SER A 462 -16.22 -17.30 40.63
C SER A 462 -17.47 -17.01 41.47
N ARG A 463 -18.66 -17.36 40.98
CA ARG A 463 -19.94 -17.27 41.71
C ARG A 463 -20.25 -18.51 42.54
N GLY A 464 -19.36 -19.50 42.57
CA GLY A 464 -19.57 -20.79 43.22
C GLY A 464 -20.57 -21.70 42.51
N GLU A 465 -20.98 -21.34 41.29
CA GLU A 465 -21.89 -22.12 40.44
C GLU A 465 -21.14 -23.23 39.70
N LYS A 466 -21.89 -24.22 39.21
CA LYS A 466 -21.34 -25.32 38.41
C LYS A 466 -21.15 -24.92 36.94
N ILE A 467 -20.20 -25.57 36.26
CA ILE A 467 -19.93 -25.42 34.83
C ILE A 467 -20.57 -26.56 34.04
N LYS A 468 -21.01 -26.26 32.82
CA LYS A 468 -21.64 -27.25 31.93
C LYS A 468 -20.65 -27.74 30.89
N ILE A 469 -20.51 -29.06 30.74
CA ILE A 469 -19.67 -29.69 29.71
C ILE A 469 -20.56 -30.53 28.78
N HIS A 470 -20.44 -30.30 27.47
CA HIS A 470 -21.19 -31.04 26.45
C HIS A 470 -20.56 -32.39 26.15
N GLY A 471 -21.39 -33.44 26.21
CA GLY A 471 -20.96 -34.80 25.93
C GLY A 471 -19.91 -35.29 26.91
N ASP A 472 -18.87 -35.95 26.42
CA ASP A 472 -17.79 -36.48 27.25
C ASP A 472 -16.63 -35.49 27.46
N GLY A 473 -16.72 -34.26 26.95
CA GLY A 473 -15.72 -33.20 27.14
C GLY A 473 -14.37 -33.41 26.45
N LYS A 474 -14.20 -34.46 25.65
CA LYS A 474 -12.92 -34.81 25.03
C LYS A 474 -12.59 -34.04 23.77
N GLN A 475 -13.46 -33.14 23.32
CA GLN A 475 -13.17 -32.27 22.19
C GLN A 475 -11.93 -31.40 22.45
N ILE A 476 -10.94 -31.51 21.56
CA ILE A 476 -9.63 -30.84 21.62
C ILE A 476 -9.64 -29.61 20.70
N ARG A 477 -9.11 -28.49 21.20
CA ARG A 477 -8.98 -27.23 20.45
C ARG A 477 -7.64 -26.55 20.74
N ASN A 478 -7.19 -25.71 19.81
CA ASN A 478 -6.05 -24.82 20.03
C ASN A 478 -6.50 -23.46 20.54
N PHE A 479 -5.93 -23.01 21.66
CA PHE A 479 -6.27 -21.72 22.28
C PHE A 479 -5.11 -20.73 22.18
N LEU A 480 -5.33 -19.64 21.45
CA LEU A 480 -4.36 -18.54 21.31
C LEU A 480 -4.89 -17.27 21.98
N TYR A 481 -4.01 -16.58 22.69
CA TYR A 481 -4.38 -15.37 23.41
C TYR A 481 -4.58 -14.19 22.46
N ILE A 482 -5.58 -13.34 22.73
CA ILE A 482 -6.02 -12.28 21.82
C ILE A 482 -4.92 -11.29 21.41
N ASP A 483 -4.01 -10.92 22.31
CA ASP A 483 -2.94 -9.96 21.99
C ASP A 483 -1.97 -10.54 20.93
N ASP A 484 -1.67 -11.84 21.00
CA ASP A 484 -0.83 -12.53 20.01
C ASP A 484 -1.53 -12.59 18.63
N VAL A 485 -2.85 -12.74 18.63
CA VAL A 485 -3.69 -12.67 17.42
C VAL A 485 -3.66 -11.28 16.81
N ILE A 486 -3.82 -10.22 17.61
CA ILE A 486 -3.77 -8.85 17.10
C ILE A 486 -2.39 -8.51 16.54
N HIS A 487 -1.32 -8.91 17.23
CA HIS A 487 0.05 -8.77 16.73
C HIS A 487 0.22 -9.50 15.39
N ALA A 488 -0.31 -10.72 15.26
CA ALA A 488 -0.26 -11.48 14.01
C ALA A 488 -0.97 -10.75 12.86
N ILE A 489 -2.18 -10.25 13.11
CA ILE A 489 -2.96 -9.48 12.14
C ILE A 489 -2.22 -8.21 11.74
N GLU A 490 -1.61 -7.50 12.69
CA GLU A 490 -0.80 -6.31 12.41
C GLU A 490 0.42 -6.61 11.52
N ILE A 491 1.16 -7.70 11.81
CA ILE A 491 2.28 -8.12 10.97
C ILE A 491 1.81 -8.46 9.56
N ILE A 492 0.71 -9.20 9.42
CA ILE A 492 0.14 -9.53 8.10
C ILE A 492 -0.36 -8.26 7.40
N PHE A 493 -0.97 -7.33 8.12
CA PHE A 493 -1.43 -6.07 7.57
C PHE A 493 -0.26 -5.27 6.98
N ASN A 494 0.85 -5.15 7.70
CA ASN A 494 1.98 -4.32 7.26
C ASN A 494 2.94 -5.03 6.30
N LYS A 495 3.20 -6.32 6.49
CA LYS A 495 4.26 -7.07 5.79
C LYS A 495 3.77 -8.29 5.03
N GLY A 496 2.51 -8.69 5.22
CA GLY A 496 1.92 -9.83 4.52
C GLY A 496 1.93 -9.63 3.02
N LYS A 497 2.27 -10.69 2.29
CA LYS A 497 2.13 -10.76 0.84
C LYS A 497 0.67 -10.97 0.50
N THR A 498 0.16 -10.20 -0.45
CA THR A 498 -1.21 -10.32 -0.95
C THR A 498 -1.41 -11.63 -1.72
N LYS A 499 -2.67 -12.05 -1.87
CA LYS A 499 -3.11 -13.32 -2.45
C LYS A 499 -2.57 -14.54 -1.69
N MET A 500 -2.35 -14.39 -0.39
CA MET A 500 -1.90 -15.46 0.49
C MET A 500 -2.92 -15.74 1.60
N ILE A 501 -2.88 -16.97 2.07
CA ILE A 501 -3.58 -17.41 3.28
C ILE A 501 -2.55 -17.47 4.40
N TYR A 502 -2.95 -17.11 5.62
CA TYR A 502 -2.12 -17.17 6.81
C TYR A 502 -2.87 -17.92 7.91
N ASN A 503 -2.37 -19.10 8.29
CA ASN A 503 -2.84 -19.80 9.49
C ASN A 503 -2.19 -19.18 10.74
N ILE A 504 -3.02 -18.69 11.66
CA ILE A 504 -2.61 -18.24 12.99
C ILE A 504 -3.19 -19.22 14.00
N GLY A 505 -2.33 -20.14 14.45
CA GLY A 505 -2.67 -21.10 15.48
C GLY A 505 -1.53 -21.26 16.48
N THR A 506 -1.65 -22.27 17.34
CA THR A 506 -0.67 -22.62 18.38
C THR A 506 -0.51 -24.14 18.43
N LYS A 507 0.54 -24.62 19.10
CA LYS A 507 0.68 -26.04 19.44
C LYS A 507 -0.05 -26.41 20.73
N ASN A 508 -0.57 -25.43 21.47
CA ASN A 508 -1.24 -25.66 22.74
C ASN A 508 -2.63 -26.24 22.48
N GLU A 509 -2.75 -27.56 22.63
CA GLU A 509 -4.00 -28.30 22.52
C GLU A 509 -4.59 -28.54 23.91
N PHE A 510 -5.87 -28.20 24.07
CA PHE A 510 -6.58 -28.42 25.32
C PHE A 510 -7.93 -29.06 25.03
N ASN A 511 -8.29 -30.05 25.84
CA ASN A 511 -9.68 -30.48 25.95
C ASN A 511 -10.44 -29.58 26.95
N VAL A 512 -11.76 -29.71 27.01
CA VAL A 512 -12.59 -28.85 27.87
C VAL A 512 -12.32 -29.07 29.37
N PHE A 513 -11.92 -30.28 29.78
CA PHE A 513 -11.53 -30.55 31.17
C PHE A 513 -10.22 -29.88 31.55
N ASP A 514 -9.23 -29.86 30.65
CA ASP A 514 -7.97 -29.18 30.88
C ASP A 514 -8.26 -27.71 31.21
N ILE A 515 -9.07 -27.05 30.37
CA ILE A 515 -9.49 -25.66 30.58
C ILE A 515 -10.19 -25.47 31.93
N ALA A 516 -11.16 -26.33 32.27
CA ALA A 516 -11.86 -26.26 33.54
C ALA A 516 -10.92 -26.41 34.75
N LYS A 517 -9.97 -27.35 34.66
CA LYS A 517 -8.96 -27.59 35.69
C LYS A 517 -8.04 -26.37 35.87
N TYR A 518 -7.49 -25.84 34.78
CA TYR A 518 -6.64 -24.64 34.83
C TYR A 518 -7.38 -23.45 35.47
N ILE A 519 -8.66 -23.25 35.13
CA ILE A 519 -9.46 -22.17 35.72
C ILE A 519 -9.67 -22.40 37.22
N LEU A 520 -10.00 -23.63 37.63
CA LEU A 520 -10.22 -23.97 39.05
C LEU A 520 -8.96 -23.71 39.89
N GLU A 521 -7.79 -24.13 39.38
CA GLU A 521 -6.48 -23.89 39.99
C GLU A 521 -6.16 -22.40 40.07
N LYS A 522 -6.36 -21.63 39.00
CA LYS A 522 -6.11 -20.19 38.97
C LYS A 522 -7.04 -19.38 39.87
N LEU A 523 -8.28 -19.81 40.01
CA LEU A 523 -9.23 -19.21 40.94
C LEU A 523 -8.95 -19.62 42.40
N GLN A 524 -8.00 -20.53 42.65
CA GLN A 524 -7.64 -21.05 43.98
C GLN A 524 -8.85 -21.62 44.73
N LEU A 525 -9.73 -22.31 43.99
CA LEU A 525 -10.91 -22.95 44.56
C LEU A 525 -10.55 -24.36 45.04
N ASN A 526 -10.62 -24.60 46.35
CA ASN A 526 -10.41 -25.93 46.96
C ASN A 526 -11.61 -26.86 46.71
N LYS A 527 -11.87 -27.20 45.45
CA LYS A 527 -12.93 -28.13 45.04
C LYS A 527 -12.35 -29.19 44.10
N ASN A 528 -12.96 -30.38 44.05
CA ASN A 528 -12.61 -31.33 42.99
C ASN A 528 -13.33 -30.94 41.71
N LEU A 529 -12.72 -31.28 40.58
CA LEU A 529 -13.27 -30.98 39.25
C LEU A 529 -14.64 -31.64 39.04
N ASP A 530 -14.82 -32.87 39.51
CA ASP A 530 -16.07 -33.62 39.40
C ASP A 530 -17.23 -32.98 40.19
N ASP A 531 -16.93 -32.25 41.26
CA ASP A 531 -17.95 -31.59 42.09
C ASP A 531 -18.56 -30.37 41.41
N VAL A 532 -17.81 -29.73 40.50
CA VAL A 532 -18.17 -28.47 39.84
C VAL A 532 -18.70 -28.66 38.42
N ILE A 533 -18.68 -29.87 37.86
CA ILE A 533 -19.15 -30.15 36.49
C ILE A 533 -20.59 -30.65 36.50
N ILE A 534 -21.35 -30.20 35.49
CA ILE A 534 -22.62 -30.78 35.07
C ILE A 534 -22.46 -31.23 33.61
N TYR A 535 -22.68 -32.52 33.35
CA TYR A 535 -22.70 -33.03 31.98
C TYR A 535 -24.04 -32.71 31.32
N VAL A 536 -23.96 -32.15 30.12
CA VAL A 536 -25.13 -31.87 29.28
C VAL A 536 -25.01 -32.61 27.95
N LYS A 537 -26.14 -32.74 27.24
CA LYS A 537 -26.19 -33.47 25.96
C LYS A 537 -25.10 -32.99 25.00
N PRO A 538 -24.43 -33.89 24.26
CA PRO A 538 -23.48 -33.50 23.21
C PRO A 538 -24.11 -32.52 22.24
N ARG A 539 -23.31 -31.59 21.72
CA ARG A 539 -23.71 -30.78 20.57
C ARG A 539 -23.86 -31.68 19.34
N SER A 540 -24.88 -31.40 18.53
CA SER A 540 -25.05 -32.06 17.25
C SER A 540 -23.83 -31.78 16.37
N PHE A 541 -23.28 -32.82 15.73
CA PHE A 541 -22.15 -32.72 14.80
C PHE A 541 -20.86 -32.12 15.41
N ALA A 542 -20.65 -32.24 16.72
CA ALA A 542 -19.45 -31.74 17.38
C ALA A 542 -18.18 -32.49 16.92
N GLU A 543 -17.27 -31.77 16.28
CA GLU A 543 -15.98 -32.29 15.80
C GLU A 543 -15.04 -32.55 16.98
N LYS A 544 -14.34 -33.70 16.96
CA LYS A 544 -13.53 -34.12 18.10
C LYS A 544 -12.25 -33.31 18.24
N ARG A 545 -11.64 -32.87 17.13
CA ARG A 545 -10.37 -32.16 17.16
C ARG A 545 -10.26 -31.17 16.01
N TYR A 546 -9.87 -29.94 16.32
CA TYR A 546 -9.29 -29.00 15.36
C TYR A 546 -7.85 -28.74 15.74
N CYS A 547 -6.96 -28.81 14.76
CA CYS A 547 -5.58 -28.42 14.97
C CYS A 547 -5.06 -27.65 13.76
N THR A 548 -4.71 -26.39 13.99
CA THR A 548 -4.09 -25.52 13.01
C THR A 548 -2.79 -25.02 13.58
N THR A 549 -1.69 -25.32 12.90
CA THR A 549 -0.39 -24.79 13.31
C THR A 549 -0.17 -23.42 12.70
N THR A 550 0.60 -22.59 13.42
CA THR A 550 1.07 -21.32 12.86
C THR A 550 1.83 -21.56 11.55
N SER A 551 1.38 -20.86 10.51
CA SER A 551 2.01 -20.77 9.20
C SER A 551 3.54 -20.62 9.26
N GLY A 552 4.24 -21.27 8.33
CA GLY A 552 5.63 -20.91 8.03
C GLY A 552 5.74 -19.47 7.48
N LEU A 553 4.70 -18.97 6.79
CA LEU A 553 4.67 -17.65 6.18
C LEU A 553 4.67 -16.53 7.22
N ILE A 554 3.87 -16.64 8.28
CA ILE A 554 3.85 -15.58 9.30
C ILE A 554 5.10 -15.61 10.18
N LYS A 555 5.67 -16.80 10.42
CA LYS A 555 6.96 -16.97 11.11
C LYS A 555 8.09 -16.29 10.34
N SER A 556 8.12 -16.40 9.01
CA SER A 556 9.13 -15.72 8.19
C SER A 556 8.99 -14.19 8.20
N LEU A 557 7.80 -13.67 8.54
CA LEU A 557 7.58 -12.24 8.79
C LEU A 557 8.01 -11.79 10.21
N GLY A 558 8.52 -12.70 11.03
CA GLY A 558 9.02 -12.44 12.37
C GLY A 558 7.99 -12.61 13.49
N TRP A 559 6.79 -13.12 13.19
CA TRP A 559 5.79 -13.39 14.23
C TRP A 559 6.14 -14.62 15.05
N LYS A 560 5.95 -14.51 16.37
CA LYS A 560 6.02 -15.63 17.32
C LYS A 560 4.98 -15.41 18.41
N GLU A 561 4.37 -16.49 18.88
CA GLU A 561 3.53 -16.49 20.08
C GLU A 561 4.36 -16.02 21.29
N GLN A 562 3.86 -15.01 22.01
CA GLN A 562 4.56 -14.39 23.14
C GLN A 562 3.95 -14.75 24.48
N ILE A 563 2.62 -14.95 24.53
CA ILE A 563 1.88 -15.14 25.77
C ILE A 563 1.49 -16.60 25.91
N SER A 564 2.00 -17.25 26.95
CA SER A 564 1.62 -18.64 27.24
C SER A 564 0.15 -18.74 27.62
N PHE A 565 -0.44 -19.93 27.49
CA PHE A 565 -1.82 -20.16 27.92
C PHE A 565 -2.06 -19.76 29.38
N ASP A 566 -1.13 -20.09 30.27
CA ASP A 566 -1.18 -19.75 31.69
C ASP A 566 -1.22 -18.24 31.95
N GLN A 567 -0.35 -17.48 31.27
CA GLN A 567 -0.28 -16.03 31.37
C GLN A 567 -1.52 -15.36 30.79
N GLY A 568 -1.99 -15.82 29.63
CA GLY A 568 -3.19 -15.29 29.00
C GLY A 568 -4.44 -15.56 29.84
N LEU A 569 -4.52 -16.74 30.46
CA LEU A 569 -5.63 -17.09 31.34
C LEU A 569 -5.65 -16.19 32.59
N GLU A 570 -4.49 -15.96 33.21
CA GLU A 570 -4.35 -15.04 34.34
C GLU A 570 -4.83 -13.63 33.96
N LYS A 571 -4.37 -13.08 32.84
CA LYS A 571 -4.83 -11.77 32.33
C LYS A 571 -6.34 -11.74 32.09
N THR A 572 -6.90 -12.82 31.56
CA THR A 572 -8.35 -12.94 31.30
C THR A 572 -9.15 -12.94 32.61
N ILE A 573 -8.72 -13.69 33.62
CA ILE A 573 -9.33 -13.73 34.95
C ILE A 573 -9.26 -12.36 35.61
N GLN A 574 -8.09 -11.71 35.58
CA GLN A 574 -7.90 -10.37 36.14
C GLN A 574 -8.84 -9.35 35.49
N TRP A 575 -8.97 -9.39 34.16
CA TRP A 575 -9.89 -8.51 33.45
C TRP A 575 -11.34 -8.76 33.82
N LEU A 576 -11.79 -10.01 33.89
CA LEU A 576 -13.17 -10.35 34.29
C LEU A 576 -13.47 -9.91 35.73
N ARG A 577 -12.51 -10.08 36.66
CA ARG A 577 -12.64 -9.61 38.05
C ARG A 577 -12.75 -8.09 38.14
N ALA A 578 -12.01 -7.37 37.30
CA ALA A 578 -12.09 -5.91 37.23
C ALA A 578 -13.36 -5.41 36.53
N ASN A 579 -14.08 -6.28 35.81
CA ASN A 579 -15.26 -5.93 35.01
C ASN A 579 -16.43 -6.94 35.24
N PRO A 580 -16.90 -7.11 36.49
CA PRO A 580 -17.88 -8.16 36.83
C PRO A 580 -19.23 -7.98 36.12
N ASP A 581 -19.64 -6.73 35.89
CA ASP A 581 -20.94 -6.36 35.31
C ASP A 581 -20.83 -5.97 33.82
N TYR A 582 -19.77 -6.42 33.13
CA TYR A 582 -19.51 -5.97 31.76
C TYR A 582 -20.59 -6.39 30.76
N TRP A 583 -21.20 -7.56 30.98
CA TRP A 583 -22.20 -8.17 30.10
C TRP A 583 -23.61 -8.17 30.69
N THR A 584 -23.79 -7.68 31.93
CA THR A 584 -25.13 -7.40 32.48
C THR A 584 -25.73 -6.21 31.74
N LYS A 585 -26.93 -6.42 31.18
CA LYS A 585 -27.72 -5.39 30.50
C LYS A 585 -28.47 -4.53 31.50
#